data_AF-A0A1B9P420-F1
#
_entry.id   AF-A0A1B9P420-F1
#
_cell.length_a   1.000
_cell.length_b   1.000
_cell.length_c   1.000
_cell.angle_alpha   90.00
_cell.angle_beta   90.00
_cell.angle_gamma   90.00
#
_symmetry.space_group_name_H-M   'P 1'
#
loop_
_entity.id
_entity.type
_entity.pdbx_description
1 polymer ?
#
loop_
_entity_poly.entity_id
_entity_poly.type
_entity_poly.pdbx_seq_one_letter_code
_entity_poly.pdbx_strand_id
1 'polypeptide(L)'
;MNNLILFIDTFLSTIRDVLPIVVIIFGFQFAVLKKPIANLPKVILGFFYVILGLSLFLMGLELALFPLGESMATQLTAPDFIYEGKDLLIQTFDWVDYYWVYIFAATIGFSTTIAEPSLIAVAIKANAVSGGSISVNGLRIAVALGVAFGISLGSYRIVVGDPIHYYIMVGYVIVVIQTFYAPKIIIPLAYDSGGVTTSTVTVPLVTALGLGLASTVPGRNPMIDGFGLIAFASLFPIISVMAYAQISAYRNRSKNTELID
;
A
#
# COMPACT_ATOMS: atom_id res chain seq x y z
N MET A 1 13.39 16.17 20.97
CA MET A 1 12.04 16.76 21.01
C MET A 1 11.30 16.15 22.20
N ASN A 2 10.52 16.91 22.96
CA ASN A 2 9.83 16.35 24.12
C ASN A 2 8.72 15.41 23.62
N ASN A 3 8.70 14.12 23.98
CA ASN A 3 7.74 13.14 23.43
C ASN A 3 6.28 13.56 23.61
N LEU A 4 6.01 14.37 24.65
CA LEU A 4 4.69 14.95 24.90
C LEU A 4 4.28 16.00 23.85
N ILE A 5 5.23 16.81 23.38
CA ILE A 5 4.99 17.82 22.33
C ILE A 5 4.71 17.10 21.01
N LEU A 6 5.53 16.09 20.68
CA LEU A 6 5.30 15.26 19.49
C LEU A 6 3.90 14.63 19.52
N PHE A 7 3.50 14.02 20.63
CA PHE A 7 2.17 13.43 20.75
C PHE A 7 1.04 14.46 20.54
N ILE A 8 1.14 15.64 21.16
CA ILE A 8 0.13 16.70 21.02
C ILE A 8 0.05 17.18 19.56
N ASP A 9 1.18 17.38 18.90
CA ASP A 9 1.25 17.81 17.51
C ASP A 9 0.66 16.74 16.58
N THR A 10 1.04 15.47 16.73
CA THR A 10 0.46 14.35 15.97
C THR A 10 -1.04 14.22 16.21
N PHE A 11 -1.50 14.41 17.45
CA PHE A 11 -2.92 14.34 17.81
C PHE A 11 -3.73 15.46 17.15
N LEU A 12 -3.23 16.70 17.18
CA LEU A 12 -3.88 17.85 16.52
C LEU A 12 -3.87 17.70 15.00
N SER A 13 -2.79 17.19 14.41
CA SER A 13 -2.73 16.88 12.98
C SER A 13 -3.77 15.82 12.62
N THR A 14 -3.85 14.74 13.39
CA THR A 14 -4.81 13.65 13.16
C THR A 14 -6.25 14.15 13.22
N ILE A 15 -6.58 15.06 14.15
CA ILE A 15 -7.90 15.72 14.18
C ILE A 15 -8.16 16.47 12.87
N ARG A 16 -7.19 17.27 12.42
CA ARG A 16 -7.31 18.05 11.19
C ARG A 16 -7.47 17.16 9.96
N ASP A 17 -6.77 16.03 9.90
CA ASP A 17 -6.81 15.06 8.79
C ASP A 17 -8.13 14.28 8.75
N VAL A 18 -8.73 13.99 9.91
CA VAL A 18 -10.01 13.28 10.03
C VAL A 18 -11.22 14.22 9.86
N LEU A 19 -11.05 15.53 10.13
CA LEU A 19 -12.13 16.52 10.08
C LEU A 19 -12.92 16.54 8.76
N PRO A 20 -12.32 16.49 7.55
CA PRO A 20 -13.07 16.46 6.29
C PRO A 20 -14.00 15.24 6.18
N ILE A 21 -13.55 14.08 6.65
CA ILE A 21 -14.34 12.84 6.65
C ILE A 21 -15.54 13.01 7.59
N VAL A 22 -15.31 13.56 8.79
CA VAL A 22 -16.38 13.88 9.75
C VAL A 22 -17.39 14.84 9.13
N VAL A 23 -16.92 15.93 8.51
CA VAL A 23 -17.79 16.92 7.87
C VAL A 23 -18.64 16.28 6.78
N ILE A 24 -18.06 15.42 5.92
CA ILE A 24 -18.79 14.72 4.87
C ILE A 24 -19.83 13.76 5.47
N ILE A 25 -19.46 12.95 6.46
CA ILE A 25 -20.37 11.97 7.07
C ILE A 25 -21.56 12.67 7.73
N PHE A 26 -21.31 13.65 8.59
CA PHE A 26 -22.37 14.38 9.28
C PHE A 26 -23.17 15.26 8.31
N GLY A 27 -22.52 15.82 7.29
CA GLY A 27 -23.17 16.53 6.19
C GLY A 27 -24.16 15.64 5.43
N PHE A 28 -23.75 14.44 5.02
CA PHE A 28 -24.65 13.48 4.38
C PHE A 28 -25.78 13.04 5.31
N GLN A 29 -25.47 12.78 6.58
CA GLN A 29 -26.45 12.32 7.55
C GLN A 29 -27.57 13.35 7.79
N PHE A 30 -27.21 14.63 7.98
CA PHE A 30 -28.18 15.68 8.27
C PHE A 30 -28.81 16.29 7.02
N ALA A 31 -28.03 16.58 5.97
CA ALA A 31 -28.52 17.27 4.78
C ALA A 31 -29.19 16.34 3.77
N VAL A 32 -28.61 15.15 3.52
CA VAL A 32 -29.08 14.23 2.48
C VAL A 32 -30.04 13.19 3.05
N LEU A 33 -29.61 12.44 4.07
CA LEU A 33 -30.41 11.38 4.68
C LEU A 33 -31.49 11.91 5.62
N LYS A 34 -31.32 13.13 6.14
CA LYS A 34 -32.26 13.82 7.06
C LYS A 34 -32.65 12.97 8.26
N LYS A 35 -31.70 12.19 8.80
CA LYS A 35 -31.92 11.30 9.95
C LYS A 35 -31.05 11.70 11.14
N PRO A 36 -31.59 11.68 12.38
CA PRO A 36 -30.76 11.89 13.56
C PRO A 36 -29.75 10.75 13.72
N ILE A 37 -28.62 11.03 14.36
CA ILE A 37 -27.60 10.03 14.63
C ILE A 37 -28.04 9.17 15.80
N ALA A 38 -28.17 7.87 15.56
CA ALA A 38 -28.45 6.91 16.61
C ALA A 38 -27.27 6.85 17.60
N ASN A 39 -27.55 6.95 18.89
CA ASN A 39 -26.57 6.83 19.98
C ASN A 39 -25.38 7.80 19.85
N LEU A 40 -25.65 9.11 19.68
CA LEU A 40 -24.63 10.16 19.56
C LEU A 40 -23.48 10.07 20.59
N PRO A 41 -23.71 9.78 21.90
CA PRO A 41 -22.61 9.64 22.86
C PRO A 41 -21.64 8.51 22.51
N LYS A 42 -22.15 7.37 22.03
CA LYS A 42 -21.31 6.24 21.61
C LYS A 42 -20.51 6.59 20.35
N VAL A 43 -21.11 7.33 19.43
CA VAL A 43 -20.44 7.78 18.19
C VAL A 43 -19.28 8.73 18.51
N ILE A 44 -19.52 9.74 19.35
CA ILE A 44 -18.48 10.70 19.77
C ILE A 44 -17.33 9.99 20.48
N LEU A 45 -17.65 9.08 21.41
CA LEU A 45 -16.66 8.31 22.14
C LEU A 45 -15.87 7.35 21.23
N GLY A 46 -16.53 6.77 20.23
CA GLY A 46 -15.87 6.00 19.16
C GLY A 46 -14.90 6.85 18.34
N PHE A 47 -15.32 8.05 17.91
CA PHE A 47 -14.44 8.99 17.20
C PHE A 47 -13.22 9.39 18.03
N PHE A 48 -13.42 9.66 19.33
CA PHE A 48 -12.32 9.94 20.24
C PHE A 48 -11.31 8.79 20.29
N TYR A 49 -11.76 7.55 20.45
CA TYR A 49 -10.86 6.39 20.45
C TYR A 49 -10.17 6.15 19.10
N VAL A 50 -10.84 6.42 17.97
CA VAL A 50 -10.23 6.34 16.65
C VAL A 50 -9.10 7.35 16.51
N ILE A 51 -9.34 8.62 16.88
CA ILE A 51 -8.32 9.68 16.79
C ILE A 51 -7.15 9.37 17.73
N LEU A 52 -7.43 8.97 18.97
CA LEU A 52 -6.40 8.59 19.93
C LEU A 52 -5.57 7.41 19.43
N GLY A 53 -6.24 6.35 18.94
CA GLY A 53 -5.59 5.16 18.41
C GLY A 53 -4.72 5.46 17.18
N LEU A 54 -5.24 6.25 16.22
CA LEU A 54 -4.48 6.69 15.04
C LEU A 54 -3.27 7.54 15.44
N SER A 55 -3.42 8.44 16.41
CA SER A 55 -2.30 9.30 16.87
C SER A 55 -1.18 8.48 17.49
N LEU A 56 -1.52 7.55 18.39
CA LEU A 56 -0.55 6.63 19.01
C LEU A 56 0.11 5.72 17.97
N PHE A 57 -0.67 5.24 16.99
CA PHE A 57 -0.18 4.40 15.91
C PHE A 57 0.80 5.16 15.00
N LEU A 58 0.46 6.37 14.57
CA LEU A 58 1.34 7.23 13.75
C LEU A 58 2.63 7.59 14.50
N MET A 59 2.53 7.93 15.79
CA MET A 59 3.71 8.18 16.62
C MET A 59 4.60 6.93 16.73
N GLY A 60 4.01 5.74 16.89
CA GLY A 60 4.75 4.47 16.89
C GLY A 60 5.45 4.19 15.56
N LEU A 61 4.80 4.51 14.44
CA LEU A 61 5.41 4.40 13.11
C LEU A 61 6.61 5.34 12.95
N GLU A 62 6.45 6.62 13.31
CA GLU A 62 7.49 7.65 13.16
C GLU A 62 8.71 7.37 14.05
N LEU A 63 8.50 6.89 15.27
CA LEU A 63 9.60 6.64 16.20
C LEU A 63 10.31 5.30 15.98
N ALA A 64 9.63 4.30 15.41
CA ALA A 64 10.18 2.95 15.29
C ALA A 64 10.35 2.50 13.84
N LEU A 65 9.27 2.52 13.05
CA LEU A 65 9.26 1.86 11.73
C LEU A 65 9.94 2.69 10.65
N PHE A 66 9.83 4.03 10.66
CA PHE A 66 10.52 4.86 9.64
C PHE A 66 12.03 4.88 9.84
N PRO A 67 12.57 5.12 11.05
CA PRO A 67 14.01 5.10 11.27
C PRO A 67 14.62 3.73 10.97
N LEU A 68 13.88 2.66 11.25
CA LEU A 68 14.29 1.31 10.90
C LEU A 68 14.32 1.10 9.38
N GLY A 69 13.28 1.54 8.66
CA GLY A 69 13.25 1.50 7.19
C GLY A 69 14.38 2.31 6.55
N GLU A 70 14.66 3.51 7.05
CA GLU A 70 15.73 4.38 6.57
C GLU A 70 17.12 3.79 6.85
N SER A 71 17.35 3.27 8.06
CA SER A 71 18.60 2.60 8.43
C SER A 71 18.84 1.34 7.59
N MET A 72 17.81 0.55 7.30
CA MET A 72 17.94 -0.61 6.42
C MET A 72 18.19 -0.20 4.97
N ALA A 73 17.50 0.82 4.46
CA ALA A 73 17.72 1.33 3.12
C ALA A 73 19.16 1.84 2.95
N THR A 74 19.67 2.62 3.91
CA THR A 74 21.05 3.14 3.88
C THR A 74 22.10 2.03 3.95
N GLN A 75 21.89 0.98 4.76
CA GLN A 75 22.81 -0.16 4.84
C GLN A 75 22.79 -1.00 3.56
N LEU A 76 21.61 -1.30 3.01
CA LEU A 76 21.46 -2.09 1.79
C LEU A 76 21.91 -1.34 0.52
N THR A 77 22.06 -0.02 0.60
CA THR A 77 22.53 0.83 -0.50
C THR A 77 23.95 1.35 -0.28
N ALA A 78 24.62 0.93 0.79
CA ALA A 78 25.98 1.33 1.08
C ALA A 78 26.92 0.78 -0.02
N PRO A 79 27.81 1.61 -0.58
CA PRO A 79 28.77 1.15 -1.59
C PRO A 79 29.61 -0.03 -1.11
N ASP A 80 30.03 -0.03 0.16
CA ASP A 80 30.82 -1.13 0.74
C ASP A 80 30.06 -2.46 0.72
N PHE A 81 28.74 -2.43 0.89
CA PHE A 81 27.87 -3.61 0.86
C PHE A 81 27.56 -4.05 -0.58
N ILE A 82 27.33 -3.11 -1.49
CA ILE A 82 27.01 -3.38 -2.90
C ILE A 82 28.23 -3.91 -3.66
N TYR A 83 29.42 -3.37 -3.38
CA TYR A 83 30.66 -3.68 -4.09
C TYR A 83 31.58 -4.64 -3.31
N GLU A 84 31.11 -5.23 -2.21
CA GLU A 84 31.90 -6.14 -1.36
C GLU A 84 32.49 -7.30 -2.20
N GLY A 85 33.80 -7.26 -2.44
CA GLY A 85 34.53 -8.28 -3.20
C GLY A 85 34.76 -8.03 -4.70
N LYS A 86 34.31 -6.90 -5.27
CA LYS A 86 34.67 -6.47 -6.64
C LYS A 86 35.80 -5.44 -6.60
N ASP A 87 36.83 -5.60 -7.44
CA ASP A 87 37.93 -4.65 -7.56
C ASP A 87 37.39 -3.25 -7.90
N LEU A 88 37.69 -2.25 -7.06
CA LEU A 88 37.22 -0.86 -7.13
C LEU A 88 37.56 -0.13 -8.46
N LEU A 89 38.30 -0.78 -9.35
CA LEU A 89 38.80 -0.23 -10.60
C LEU A 89 37.78 -0.29 -11.75
N ILE A 90 36.68 -1.05 -11.62
CA ILE A 90 35.60 -1.07 -12.60
C ILE A 90 34.31 -0.61 -11.93
N GLN A 91 34.10 0.72 -11.88
CA GLN A 91 32.83 1.33 -11.47
C GLN A 91 31.77 1.18 -12.57
N THR A 92 31.40 -0.05 -12.93
CA THR A 92 30.20 -0.28 -13.72
C THR A 92 29.03 -0.44 -12.77
N PHE A 93 28.17 0.57 -12.73
CA PHE A 93 26.88 0.51 -12.06
C PHE A 93 26.02 -0.59 -12.72
N ASP A 94 25.79 -1.69 -12.03
CA ASP A 94 24.85 -2.72 -12.45
C ASP A 94 23.65 -2.75 -11.49
N TRP A 95 22.45 -2.65 -12.06
CA TRP A 95 21.20 -2.70 -11.31
C TRP A 95 21.00 -4.05 -10.60
N VAL A 96 21.65 -5.10 -11.10
CA VAL A 96 21.63 -6.44 -10.48
C VAL A 96 22.25 -6.42 -9.08
N ASP A 97 23.24 -5.56 -8.82
CA ASP A 97 23.92 -5.49 -7.51
C ASP A 97 22.97 -5.00 -6.39
N TYR A 98 21.84 -4.38 -6.73
CA TYR A 98 20.82 -3.91 -5.79
C TYR A 98 19.74 -4.95 -5.49
N TYR A 99 19.92 -6.22 -5.86
CA TYR A 99 18.88 -7.25 -5.71
C TYR A 99 18.36 -7.40 -4.27
N TRP A 100 19.22 -7.21 -3.26
CA TRP A 100 18.81 -7.24 -1.86
C TRP A 100 17.82 -6.13 -1.50
N VAL A 101 17.98 -4.94 -2.11
CA VAL A 101 17.02 -3.84 -1.97
C VAL A 101 15.66 -4.26 -2.54
N TYR A 102 15.63 -4.94 -3.67
CA TYR A 102 14.39 -5.38 -4.32
C TYR A 102 13.66 -6.46 -3.53
N ILE A 103 14.41 -7.39 -2.93
CA ILE A 103 13.85 -8.43 -2.06
C ILE A 103 13.32 -7.79 -0.77
N PHE A 104 14.09 -6.89 -0.16
CA PHE A 104 13.66 -6.17 1.05
C PHE A 104 12.40 -5.33 0.79
N ALA A 105 12.37 -4.60 -0.32
CA ALA A 105 11.21 -3.84 -0.76
C ALA A 105 9.97 -4.74 -0.92
N ALA A 106 10.13 -5.92 -1.52
CA ALA A 106 9.04 -6.88 -1.66
C ALA A 106 8.55 -7.43 -0.31
N THR A 107 9.46 -7.80 0.60
CA THR A 107 9.09 -8.37 1.91
C THR A 107 8.43 -7.35 2.81
N ILE A 108 8.94 -6.12 2.87
CA ILE A 108 8.30 -5.01 3.59
C ILE A 108 6.93 -4.72 2.99
N GLY A 109 6.85 -4.56 1.66
CA GLY A 109 5.60 -4.33 0.95
C GLY A 109 4.52 -5.37 1.24
N PHE A 110 4.90 -6.65 1.19
CA PHE A 110 4.02 -7.75 1.54
C PHE A 110 3.57 -7.66 3.01
N SER A 111 4.51 -7.46 3.92
CA SER A 111 4.28 -7.55 5.37
C SER A 111 3.39 -6.41 5.88
N THR A 112 3.66 -5.18 5.44
CA THR A 112 2.86 -3.99 5.81
C THR A 112 1.45 -4.08 5.27
N THR A 113 1.29 -4.56 4.04
CA THR A 113 -0.02 -4.76 3.43
C THR A 113 -0.85 -5.81 4.16
N ILE A 114 -0.25 -6.92 4.57
CA ILE A 114 -0.95 -7.96 5.37
C ILE A 114 -1.35 -7.42 6.76
N ALA A 115 -0.51 -6.56 7.35
CA ALA A 115 -0.76 -5.92 8.63
C ALA A 115 -1.82 -4.80 8.56
N GLU A 116 -2.16 -4.32 7.36
CA GLU A 116 -3.07 -3.20 7.18
C GLU A 116 -4.51 -3.53 7.66
N PRO A 117 -5.04 -2.80 8.66
CA PRO A 117 -6.38 -3.06 9.21
C PRO A 117 -7.51 -2.78 8.22
N SER A 118 -7.33 -1.79 7.34
CA SER A 118 -8.32 -1.43 6.32
C SER A 118 -8.51 -2.57 5.30
N LEU A 119 -7.45 -3.31 4.99
CA LEU A 119 -7.49 -4.43 4.06
C LEU A 119 -8.30 -5.61 4.57
N ILE A 120 -8.15 -5.97 5.86
CA ILE A 120 -8.95 -7.04 6.44
C ILE A 120 -10.45 -6.68 6.47
N ALA A 121 -10.79 -5.42 6.76
CA ALA A 121 -12.18 -4.95 6.76
C ALA A 121 -12.81 -5.05 5.36
N VAL A 122 -12.10 -4.60 4.33
CA VAL A 122 -12.55 -4.69 2.92
C VAL A 122 -12.66 -6.15 2.48
N ALA A 123 -11.71 -7.01 2.85
CA ALA A 123 -11.75 -8.43 2.52
C ALA A 123 -12.93 -9.17 3.16
N ILE A 124 -13.28 -8.86 4.41
CA ILE A 124 -14.48 -9.41 5.08
C ILE A 124 -15.74 -8.95 4.34
N LYS A 125 -15.84 -7.67 3.97
CA LYS A 125 -16.98 -7.16 3.21
C LYS A 125 -17.08 -7.80 1.83
N ALA A 126 -15.96 -7.94 1.12
CA ALA A 126 -15.89 -8.63 -0.17
C ALA A 126 -16.39 -10.08 -0.07
N ASN A 127 -15.95 -10.82 0.95
CA ASN A 127 -16.40 -12.20 1.17
C ASN A 127 -17.92 -12.27 1.40
N ALA A 128 -18.46 -11.39 2.25
CA ALA A 128 -19.89 -11.35 2.55
C ALA A 128 -20.75 -10.99 1.33
N VAL A 129 -20.37 -9.99 0.54
CA VAL A 129 -21.14 -9.56 -0.65
C VAL A 129 -20.99 -10.50 -1.84
N SER A 130 -19.90 -11.26 -1.89
CA SER A 130 -19.62 -12.21 -2.98
C SER A 130 -20.16 -13.62 -2.74
N GLY A 131 -20.89 -13.84 -1.63
CA GLY A 131 -21.42 -15.16 -1.25
C GLY A 131 -20.32 -16.19 -0.97
N GLY A 132 -19.13 -15.74 -0.53
CA GLY A 132 -17.99 -16.61 -0.24
C GLY A 132 -17.10 -16.95 -1.43
N SER A 133 -17.42 -16.50 -2.65
CA SER A 133 -16.59 -16.77 -3.84
C SER A 133 -15.22 -16.10 -3.81
N ILE A 134 -15.07 -15.02 -3.04
CA ILE A 134 -13.81 -14.36 -2.71
C ILE A 134 -13.44 -14.74 -1.28
N SER A 135 -12.33 -15.44 -1.07
CA SER A 135 -11.89 -15.73 0.30
C SER A 135 -11.19 -14.53 0.92
N VAL A 136 -11.40 -14.30 2.22
CA VAL A 136 -10.79 -13.19 2.96
C VAL A 136 -9.27 -13.23 2.85
N ASN A 137 -8.66 -14.38 3.14
CA ASN A 137 -7.20 -14.54 3.05
C ASN A 137 -6.69 -14.54 1.61
N GLY A 138 -7.47 -15.06 0.64
CA GLY A 138 -7.08 -15.05 -0.76
C GLY A 138 -6.97 -13.64 -1.31
N LEU A 139 -7.95 -12.77 -1.00
CA LEU A 139 -7.88 -11.37 -1.37
C LEU A 139 -6.71 -10.66 -0.68
N ARG A 140 -6.51 -10.86 0.62
CA ARG A 140 -5.40 -10.24 1.37
C ARG A 140 -4.04 -10.59 0.78
N ILE A 141 -3.82 -11.87 0.48
CA ILE A 141 -2.56 -12.34 -0.14
C ILE A 141 -2.41 -11.77 -1.55
N ALA A 142 -3.48 -11.74 -2.36
CA ALA A 142 -3.43 -11.16 -3.69
C ALA A 142 -3.02 -9.68 -3.65
N VAL A 143 -3.63 -8.88 -2.78
CA VAL A 143 -3.26 -7.47 -2.59
C VAL A 143 -1.81 -7.35 -2.14
N ALA A 144 -1.39 -8.11 -1.12
CA ALA A 144 -0.02 -8.06 -0.60
C ALA A 144 1.04 -8.47 -1.63
N LEU A 145 0.77 -9.46 -2.48
CA LEU A 145 1.64 -9.82 -3.60
C LEU A 145 1.71 -8.71 -4.65
N GLY A 146 0.59 -8.05 -4.94
CA GLY A 146 0.57 -6.88 -5.82
C GLY A 146 1.43 -5.75 -5.28
N VAL A 147 1.28 -5.41 -3.99
CA VAL A 147 2.12 -4.38 -3.34
C VAL A 147 3.59 -4.78 -3.35
N ALA A 148 3.92 -6.03 -2.97
CA ALA A 148 5.29 -6.53 -2.94
C ALA A 148 5.97 -6.40 -4.31
N PHE A 149 5.29 -6.84 -5.37
CA PHE A 149 5.80 -6.71 -6.72
C PHE A 149 5.92 -5.25 -7.15
N GLY A 150 4.90 -4.43 -6.87
CA GLY A 150 4.89 -3.01 -7.23
C GLY A 150 6.04 -2.24 -6.58
N ILE A 151 6.25 -2.39 -5.28
CA ILE A 151 7.33 -1.72 -4.56
C ILE A 151 8.69 -2.24 -5.04
N SER A 152 8.85 -3.55 -5.25
CA SER A 152 10.09 -4.11 -5.78
C SER A 152 10.44 -3.54 -7.17
N LEU A 153 9.45 -3.47 -8.08
CA LEU A 153 9.60 -2.87 -9.40
C LEU A 153 9.88 -1.37 -9.33
N GLY A 154 9.22 -0.67 -8.41
CA GLY A 154 9.45 0.75 -8.18
C GLY A 154 10.85 1.03 -7.60
N SER A 155 11.36 0.18 -6.71
CA SER A 155 12.74 0.23 -6.21
C SER A 155 13.74 -0.02 -7.33
N TYR A 156 13.49 -1.01 -8.19
CA TYR A 156 14.26 -1.22 -9.42
C TYR A 156 14.29 0.04 -10.29
N ARG A 157 13.12 0.65 -10.53
CA ARG A 157 13.00 1.89 -11.30
C ARG A 157 13.81 3.03 -10.67
N ILE A 158 13.83 3.17 -9.34
CA ILE A 158 14.63 4.18 -8.65
C ILE A 158 16.12 3.94 -8.89
N VAL A 159 16.58 2.68 -8.85
CA VAL A 159 17.99 2.33 -9.09
C VAL A 159 18.38 2.61 -10.54
N VAL A 160 17.61 2.11 -11.52
CA VAL A 160 17.92 2.29 -12.95
C VAL A 160 17.74 3.74 -13.40
N GLY A 161 16.79 4.45 -12.79
CA GLY A 161 16.54 5.85 -13.08
C GLY A 161 15.59 6.11 -14.25
N ASP A 162 14.80 5.10 -14.63
CA ASP A 162 13.85 5.20 -15.73
C ASP A 162 12.68 6.16 -15.39
N PRO A 163 12.10 6.84 -16.40
CA PRO A 163 10.97 7.73 -16.17
C PRO A 163 9.72 6.97 -15.69
N ILE A 164 9.11 7.44 -14.60
CA ILE A 164 7.96 6.78 -13.96
C ILE A 164 6.76 6.57 -14.89
N HIS A 165 6.52 7.52 -15.79
CA HIS A 165 5.31 7.54 -16.60
C HIS A 165 5.20 6.31 -17.51
N TYR A 166 6.31 5.74 -17.97
CA TYR A 166 6.28 4.51 -18.78
C TYR A 166 5.69 3.33 -18.02
N TYR A 167 6.12 3.11 -16.77
CA TYR A 167 5.59 2.04 -15.92
C TYR A 167 4.12 2.24 -15.60
N ILE A 168 3.73 3.47 -15.26
CA ILE A 168 2.34 3.80 -14.93
C ILE A 168 1.43 3.64 -16.14
N MET A 169 1.86 4.11 -17.32
CA MET A 169 1.10 3.91 -18.57
C MET A 169 0.92 2.43 -18.89
N VAL A 170 2.00 1.64 -18.84
CA VAL A 170 1.93 0.19 -19.11
C VAL A 170 1.02 -0.50 -18.09
N GLY A 171 1.17 -0.21 -16.80
CA GLY A 171 0.34 -0.80 -15.77
C GLY A 171 -1.14 -0.42 -15.92
N TYR A 172 -1.46 0.83 -16.30
CA TYR A 172 -2.85 1.21 -16.58
C TYR A 172 -3.41 0.58 -17.87
N VAL A 173 -2.59 0.38 -18.91
CA VAL A 173 -3.00 -0.41 -20.07
C VAL A 173 -3.38 -1.83 -19.64
N ILE A 174 -2.60 -2.47 -18.77
CA ILE A 174 -2.92 -3.78 -18.20
C ILE A 174 -4.23 -3.72 -17.40
N VAL A 175 -4.40 -2.72 -16.55
CA VAL A 175 -5.64 -2.52 -15.76
C VAL A 175 -6.86 -2.38 -16.67
N VAL A 176 -6.77 -1.56 -17.71
CA VAL A 176 -7.87 -1.36 -18.68
C VAL A 176 -8.21 -2.66 -19.39
N ILE A 177 -7.21 -3.39 -19.88
CA ILE A 177 -7.41 -4.71 -20.52
C ILE A 177 -8.08 -5.67 -19.54
N GLN A 178 -7.54 -5.83 -18.33
CA GLN A 178 -8.10 -6.72 -17.31
C GLN A 178 -9.52 -6.33 -16.92
N THR A 179 -9.85 -5.04 -16.88
CA THR A 179 -11.20 -4.54 -16.56
C THR A 179 -12.24 -5.09 -17.55
N PHE A 180 -11.91 -5.27 -18.82
CA PHE A 180 -12.82 -5.87 -19.80
C PHE A 180 -13.11 -7.36 -19.55
N TYR A 181 -12.16 -8.09 -18.95
CA TYR A 181 -12.27 -9.53 -18.71
C TYR A 181 -12.64 -9.89 -17.27
N ALA A 182 -12.53 -8.96 -16.32
CA ALA A 182 -12.77 -9.21 -14.90
C ALA A 182 -14.28 -9.30 -14.57
N PRO A 183 -14.67 -10.12 -13.58
CA PRO A 183 -16.05 -10.15 -13.09
C PRO A 183 -16.49 -8.78 -12.55
N LYS A 184 -17.68 -8.31 -12.93
CA LYS A 184 -18.18 -6.96 -12.57
C LYS A 184 -18.18 -6.66 -11.08
N ILE A 185 -18.40 -7.67 -10.23
CA ILE A 185 -18.42 -7.53 -8.77
C ILE A 185 -17.04 -7.23 -8.18
N ILE A 186 -15.97 -7.61 -8.87
CA ILE A 186 -14.59 -7.45 -8.40
C ILE A 186 -14.02 -6.10 -8.78
N ILE A 187 -14.43 -5.54 -9.92
CA ILE A 187 -13.82 -4.31 -10.46
C ILE A 187 -13.81 -3.21 -9.40
N PRO A 188 -14.93 -2.83 -8.74
CA PRO A 188 -14.89 -1.81 -7.69
C PRO A 188 -13.94 -2.17 -6.54
N LEU A 189 -13.96 -3.43 -6.11
CA LEU A 189 -13.10 -3.93 -5.04
C LEU A 189 -11.61 -3.86 -5.40
N ALA A 190 -11.24 -4.12 -6.65
CA ALA A 190 -9.87 -4.05 -7.13
C ALA A 190 -9.37 -2.61 -7.09
N TYR A 191 -10.17 -1.64 -7.56
CA TYR A 191 -9.82 -0.23 -7.52
C TYR A 191 -9.76 0.32 -6.08
N ASP A 192 -10.69 -0.11 -5.21
CA ASP A 192 -10.64 0.22 -3.78
C ASP A 192 -9.41 -0.36 -3.09
N SER A 193 -8.94 -1.54 -3.53
CA SER A 193 -7.75 -2.19 -2.94
C SER A 193 -6.49 -1.34 -3.13
N GLY A 194 -6.38 -0.59 -4.23
CA GLY A 194 -5.27 0.36 -4.42
C GLY A 194 -5.33 1.55 -3.45
N GLY A 195 -6.52 2.00 -3.06
CA GLY A 195 -6.71 3.04 -2.04
C GLY A 195 -6.46 2.51 -0.62
N VAL A 196 -6.84 1.26 -0.36
CA VAL A 196 -6.58 0.55 0.91
C VAL A 196 -5.08 0.42 1.19
N THR A 197 -4.27 0.11 0.18
CA THR A 197 -2.81 -0.01 0.33
C THR A 197 -2.12 1.34 0.49
N THR A 198 -2.84 2.45 0.24
CA THR A 198 -2.37 3.80 0.59
C THR A 198 -2.76 4.25 1.99
N SER A 199 -3.15 3.32 2.86
CA SER A 199 -3.57 3.68 4.22
C SER A 199 -2.41 3.69 5.22
N THR A 200 -2.77 3.66 6.50
CA THR A 200 -1.98 4.22 7.59
C THR A 200 -0.67 3.50 7.85
N VAL A 201 -0.56 2.19 7.59
CA VAL A 201 0.67 1.43 7.82
C VAL A 201 1.61 1.54 6.60
N THR A 202 1.06 1.32 5.40
CA THR A 202 1.86 1.02 4.23
C THR A 202 2.55 2.25 3.63
N VAL A 203 1.82 3.37 3.45
CA VAL A 203 2.37 4.58 2.80
C VAL A 203 3.61 5.11 3.51
N PRO A 204 3.60 5.28 4.84
CA PRO A 204 4.71 5.95 5.46
C PRO A 204 6.01 5.09 5.44
N LEU A 205 5.89 3.76 5.53
CA LEU A 205 7.02 2.83 5.32
C LEU A 205 7.53 2.84 3.88
N VAL A 206 6.63 2.79 2.90
CA VAL A 206 6.98 2.85 1.47
C VAL A 206 7.64 4.18 1.15
N THR A 207 7.16 5.27 1.73
CA THR A 207 7.75 6.61 1.55
C THR A 207 9.14 6.67 2.17
N ALA A 208 9.32 6.20 3.41
CA ALA A 208 10.64 6.15 4.05
C ALA A 208 11.65 5.31 3.23
N LEU A 209 11.22 4.15 2.74
CA LEU A 209 12.03 3.30 1.85
C LEU A 209 12.38 4.03 0.54
N GLY A 210 11.39 4.62 -0.12
CA GLY A 210 11.57 5.31 -1.40
C GLY A 210 12.46 6.54 -1.29
N LEU A 211 12.23 7.40 -0.30
CA LEU A 211 13.08 8.57 -0.02
C LEU A 211 14.49 8.13 0.38
N GLY A 212 14.62 7.13 1.26
CA GLY A 212 15.92 6.61 1.69
C GLY A 212 16.74 6.10 0.50
N LEU A 213 16.14 5.24 -0.33
CA LEU A 213 16.78 4.71 -1.54
C LEU A 213 17.13 5.81 -2.55
N ALA A 214 16.22 6.74 -2.81
CA ALA A 214 16.48 7.83 -3.76
C ALA A 214 17.51 8.86 -3.22
N SER A 215 17.76 8.90 -1.91
CA SER A 215 18.77 9.79 -1.31
C SER A 215 20.18 9.19 -1.37
N THR A 216 20.30 7.87 -1.44
CA THR A 216 21.59 7.17 -1.47
C THR A 216 22.04 6.79 -2.88
N VAL A 217 21.10 6.61 -3.83
CA VAL A 217 21.44 6.32 -5.23
C VAL A 217 21.86 7.60 -5.96
N PRO A 218 23.07 7.66 -6.55
CA PRO A 218 23.55 8.85 -7.25
C PRO A 218 22.64 9.27 -8.42
N GLY A 219 22.42 10.59 -8.55
CA GLY A 219 21.64 11.17 -9.64
C GLY A 219 20.12 11.01 -9.52
N ARG A 220 19.61 10.57 -8.36
CA ARG A 220 18.17 10.48 -8.09
C ARG A 220 17.64 11.70 -7.34
N ASN A 221 16.36 11.98 -7.55
CA ASN A 221 15.65 13.04 -6.86
C ASN A 221 14.67 12.42 -5.84
N PRO A 222 14.90 12.53 -4.53
CA PRO A 222 14.03 11.95 -3.51
C PRO A 222 12.56 12.35 -3.64
N MET A 223 12.28 13.57 -4.11
CA MET A 223 10.92 14.08 -4.25
C MET A 223 10.16 13.43 -5.41
N ILE A 224 10.83 13.17 -6.54
CA ILE A 224 10.19 12.59 -7.75
C ILE A 224 10.29 11.06 -7.73
N ASP A 225 11.46 10.54 -7.40
CA ASP A 225 11.77 9.11 -7.47
C ASP A 225 11.26 8.39 -6.22
N GLY A 226 11.47 8.97 -5.03
CA GLY A 226 11.07 8.37 -3.77
C GLY A 226 9.56 8.33 -3.55
N PHE A 227 8.85 9.47 -3.69
CA PHE A 227 7.39 9.50 -3.58
C PHE A 227 6.68 8.68 -4.67
N GLY A 228 7.31 8.55 -5.85
CA GLY A 228 6.79 7.74 -6.95
C GLY A 228 6.53 6.28 -6.58
N LEU A 229 7.17 5.75 -5.54
CA LEU A 229 6.98 4.38 -5.05
C LEU A 229 5.54 4.12 -4.58
N ILE A 230 4.83 5.15 -4.10
CA ILE A 230 3.42 5.05 -3.69
C ILE A 230 2.54 4.71 -4.89
N ALA A 231 2.82 5.26 -6.07
CA ALA A 231 2.03 4.98 -7.27
C ALA A 231 2.09 3.49 -7.65
N PHE A 232 3.24 2.84 -7.48
CA PHE A 232 3.37 1.41 -7.68
C PHE A 232 2.63 0.60 -6.61
N ALA A 233 2.70 1.02 -5.35
CA ALA A 233 1.99 0.40 -4.24
C ALA A 233 0.45 0.48 -4.39
N SER A 234 -0.08 1.44 -5.15
CA SER A 234 -1.51 1.52 -5.49
C SER A 234 -1.90 0.76 -6.75
N LEU A 235 -1.06 0.80 -7.79
CA LEU A 235 -1.41 0.27 -9.12
C LEU A 235 -1.40 -1.26 -9.17
N PHE A 236 -0.37 -1.89 -8.62
CA PHE A 236 -0.18 -3.33 -8.73
C PHE A 236 -1.17 -4.18 -7.92
N PRO A 237 -1.69 -3.72 -6.77
CA PRO A 237 -2.83 -4.36 -6.11
C PRO A 237 -4.06 -4.49 -7.01
N ILE A 238 -4.37 -3.45 -7.80
CA ILE A 238 -5.51 -3.48 -8.73
C ILE A 238 -5.32 -4.62 -9.73
N ILE A 239 -4.14 -4.69 -10.34
CA ILE A 239 -3.75 -5.73 -11.31
C ILE A 239 -3.83 -7.13 -10.67
N SER A 240 -3.26 -7.29 -9.49
CA SER A 240 -3.19 -8.57 -8.77
C SER A 240 -4.58 -9.06 -8.32
N VAL A 241 -5.43 -8.17 -7.81
CA VAL A 241 -6.81 -8.51 -7.40
C VAL A 241 -7.65 -8.91 -8.60
N MET A 242 -7.55 -8.21 -9.74
CA MET A 242 -8.25 -8.60 -10.96
C MET A 242 -7.77 -9.96 -11.48
N ALA A 243 -6.45 -10.22 -11.46
CA ALA A 243 -5.90 -11.52 -11.84
C ALA A 243 -6.41 -12.64 -10.90
N TYR A 244 -6.35 -12.43 -9.58
CA TYR A 244 -6.86 -13.37 -8.59
C TYR A 244 -8.34 -13.70 -8.82
N ALA A 245 -9.15 -12.70 -9.10
CA ALA A 245 -10.57 -12.89 -9.38
C ALA A 245 -10.85 -13.64 -10.68
N GLN A 246 -10.13 -13.34 -11.76
CA GLN A 246 -10.25 -14.06 -13.01
C GLN A 246 -9.90 -15.54 -12.82
N ILE A 247 -8.83 -15.84 -12.08
CA ILE A 247 -8.43 -17.21 -11.73
C ILE A 247 -9.49 -17.90 -10.87
N SER A 248 -10.03 -17.21 -9.85
CA SER A 248 -11.09 -17.76 -8.99
C SER A 248 -12.37 -18.06 -9.78
N ALA A 249 -12.79 -17.15 -10.66
CA ALA A 249 -13.96 -17.32 -11.52
C ALA A 249 -13.79 -18.49 -12.50
N TYR A 250 -12.59 -18.65 -13.09
CA TYR A 250 -12.27 -19.77 -13.97
C TYR A 250 -12.35 -21.12 -13.23
N ARG A 251 -11.77 -21.20 -12.03
CA ARG A 251 -11.81 -22.41 -11.18
C ARG A 251 -13.23 -22.79 -10.77
N ASN A 252 -14.07 -21.80 -10.44
CA ASN A 252 -15.47 -22.06 -10.05
C ASN A 252 -16.33 -22.54 -11.23
N ARG A 253 -16.05 -22.10 -12.46
CA ARG A 253 -16.71 -22.63 -13.66
C ARG A 253 -16.38 -24.11 -13.87
N SER A 254 -15.11 -24.49 -13.74
CA SER A 254 -14.66 -25.88 -13.90
C SER A 254 -15.32 -26.84 -12.89
N LYS A 255 -15.46 -26.42 -11.63
CA LYS A 255 -16.10 -27.24 -10.58
C LYS A 255 -17.60 -27.45 -10.80
N ASN A 256 -18.29 -26.49 -11.39
CA ASN A 256 -19.71 -26.66 -11.72
C ASN A 256 -19.90 -27.60 -12.92
N THR A 257 -18.92 -27.73 -13.81
CA THR A 257 -18.97 -28.70 -14.91
C THR A 257 -18.76 -30.13 -14.42
N GLU A 258 -17.81 -30.36 -13.51
CA GLU A 258 -17.55 -31.69 -12.90
C GLU A 258 -18.68 -32.22 -12.00
N LEU A 259 -19.60 -31.37 -11.54
CA LEU A 259 -20.76 -31.78 -10.71
C LEU A 259 -22.01 -32.13 -11.54
N ILE A 260 -21.96 -31.91 -12.86
CA ILE A 260 -23.07 -32.18 -13.78
C ILE A 260 -22.82 -33.47 -14.59
N ASP A 261 -21.58 -33.96 -14.60
CA ASP A 261 -21.17 -35.26 -15.16
C ASP A 261 -21.11 -36.35 -14.07
#